data_AF-A0A947Y1G9-F1
#
_entry.id   AF-A0A947Y1G9-F1
#
_cell.length_a   1.000
_cell.length_b   1.000
_cell.length_c   1.000
_cell.angle_alpha   90.00
_cell.angle_beta   90.00
_cell.angle_gamma   90.00
#
_symmetry.space_group_name_H-M   'P 1'
#
loop_
_entity.id
_entity.type
_entity.pdbx_description
1 polymer ?
#
loop_
_entity_poly.entity_id
_entity_poly.type
_entity_poly.pdbx_seq_one_letter_code
_entity_poly.pdbx_strand_id
1 'polypeptide(L)'
;MAKGAQIKLRPWCPFCGQDVGRPKEPVQRKMDEFTVGECQCGATYTCDPTGFNVGAAMVEAIVHACDDNWDLAWELLPDEDYLTGRIDNYDEQNHQVYETKNVDGRKVAGVLYFVRLNRELATLANRLHTDKNAKDSALREEDPASDIPPMEAQRDPKRKKKKADKGTVAVMMANQDIDGLVDLALDDLKTLRFIQRLLYDPDEGKR
;
A
#
# COMPACT_ATOMS: atom_id res chain seq x y z
N MET A 1 -25.42 -6.96 -36.00
CA MET A 1 -25.80 -7.43 -34.66
C MET A 1 -25.58 -6.27 -33.71
N ALA A 2 -26.64 -5.75 -33.08
CA ALA A 2 -26.52 -4.58 -32.22
C ALA A 2 -25.65 -4.91 -31.01
N LYS A 3 -24.54 -4.18 -30.81
CA LYS A 3 -23.79 -4.16 -29.55
C LYS A 3 -24.82 -3.87 -28.46
N GLY A 4 -25.10 -4.84 -27.58
CA GLY A 4 -25.96 -4.63 -26.42
C GLY A 4 -25.47 -3.37 -25.70
N ALA A 5 -26.37 -2.40 -25.50
CA ALA A 5 -26.01 -1.14 -24.89
C ALA A 5 -25.41 -1.42 -23.51
N GLN A 6 -24.11 -1.20 -23.35
CA GLN A 6 -23.45 -1.39 -22.06
C GLN A 6 -23.96 -0.29 -21.14
N ILE A 7 -24.74 -0.67 -20.12
CA ILE A 7 -25.22 0.25 -19.11
C ILE A 7 -24.01 0.72 -18.31
N LYS A 8 -23.75 2.03 -18.38
CA LYS A 8 -22.67 2.71 -17.66
C LYS A 8 -23.27 3.32 -16.41
N LEU A 9 -22.91 2.77 -15.25
CA LEU A 9 -23.33 3.30 -13.96
C LEU A 9 -22.18 4.08 -13.33
N ARG A 10 -22.51 5.14 -12.60
CA ARG A 10 -21.54 5.77 -11.71
C ARG A 10 -21.34 4.87 -10.50
N PRO A 11 -20.11 4.77 -9.95
CA PRO A 11 -19.89 4.04 -8.71
C PRO A 11 -20.69 4.67 -7.58
N TRP A 12 -21.35 3.84 -6.78
CA TRP A 12 -22.17 4.27 -5.64
C TRP A 12 -21.63 3.69 -4.34
N CYS A 13 -22.10 4.19 -3.20
CA CYS A 13 -21.82 3.60 -1.90
C CYS A 13 -22.87 2.53 -1.59
N PRO A 14 -22.48 1.27 -1.29
CA PRO A 14 -23.43 0.20 -0.95
C PRO A 14 -24.26 0.48 0.32
N PHE A 15 -23.81 1.41 1.18
CA PHE A 15 -24.45 1.69 2.47
C PHE A 15 -25.45 2.85 2.44
N CYS A 16 -25.17 3.92 1.68
CA CYS A 16 -26.04 5.10 1.60
C CYS A 16 -26.60 5.37 0.19
N GLY A 17 -26.13 4.66 -0.84
CA GLY A 17 -26.58 4.80 -2.22
C GLY A 17 -26.09 6.05 -2.94
N GLN A 18 -25.26 6.90 -2.30
CA GLN A 18 -24.72 8.11 -2.94
C GLN A 18 -23.58 7.76 -3.91
N ASP A 19 -23.44 8.56 -4.97
CA ASP A 19 -22.29 8.50 -5.88
C ASP A 19 -20.98 8.70 -5.08
N VAL A 20 -19.98 7.85 -5.32
CA VAL A 20 -18.64 8.01 -4.73
C VAL A 20 -17.67 8.63 -5.73
N GLY A 21 -16.64 9.29 -5.19
CA GLY A 21 -15.58 9.88 -6.00
C GLY A 21 -14.57 8.85 -6.49
N ARG A 22 -13.67 9.29 -7.37
CA ARG A 22 -12.54 8.45 -7.81
C ARG A 22 -11.58 8.23 -6.63
N PRO A 23 -11.19 6.97 -6.34
CA PRO A 23 -10.18 6.68 -5.34
C PRO A 23 -8.84 7.30 -5.76
N LYS A 24 -8.03 7.69 -4.78
CA LYS A 24 -6.75 8.38 -4.97
C LYS A 24 -5.65 7.68 -4.18
N GLU A 25 -4.41 7.96 -4.53
CA GLU A 25 -3.28 7.56 -3.71
C GLU A 25 -3.42 8.19 -2.31
N PRO A 26 -3.20 7.43 -1.22
CA PRO A 26 -3.24 7.96 0.13
C PRO A 26 -2.18 9.05 0.32
N VAL A 27 -2.46 10.02 1.19
CA VAL A 27 -1.59 11.19 1.42
C VAL A 27 -0.25 10.77 2.04
N GLN A 28 -0.29 9.76 2.91
CA GLN A 28 0.93 9.17 3.48
C GLN A 28 1.50 8.17 2.47
N ARG A 29 2.71 8.43 1.97
CA ARG A 29 3.41 7.49 1.10
C ARG A 29 3.92 6.30 1.93
N LYS A 30 3.07 5.30 2.12
CA LYS A 30 3.45 3.98 2.63
C LYS A 30 3.59 3.01 1.44
N MET A 31 3.99 1.78 1.71
CA MET A 31 3.92 0.70 0.71
C MET A 31 2.47 0.21 0.54
N ASP A 32 1.54 1.14 0.35
CA ASP A 32 0.12 0.85 0.14
C ASP A 32 -0.08 0.39 -1.31
N GLU A 33 -0.85 -0.67 -1.52
CA GLU A 33 -1.01 -1.30 -2.83
C GLU A 33 -2.22 -0.73 -3.59
N PHE A 34 -3.20 -0.16 -2.89
CA PHE A 34 -4.48 0.25 -3.47
C PHE A 34 -4.73 1.75 -3.34
N THR A 35 -5.53 2.27 -4.28
CA THR A 35 -6.07 3.62 -4.14
C THR A 35 -7.29 3.60 -3.22
N VAL A 36 -7.48 4.68 -2.46
CA VAL A 36 -8.46 4.76 -1.37
C VAL A 36 -9.39 5.94 -1.61
N GLY A 37 -10.62 5.83 -1.11
CA GLY A 37 -11.52 6.97 -1.01
C GLY A 37 -12.48 6.83 0.17
N GLU A 38 -13.16 7.92 0.46
CA GLU A 38 -14.13 8.00 1.54
C GLU A 38 -15.48 8.48 1.02
N CYS A 39 -16.55 7.94 1.60
CA CYS A 39 -17.91 8.37 1.38
C CYS A 39 -18.38 9.26 2.53
N GLN A 40 -19.25 10.21 2.25
CA GLN A 40 -19.81 11.14 3.25
C GLN A 40 -20.59 10.42 4.37
N CYS A 41 -21.02 9.17 4.16
CA CYS A 41 -21.67 8.36 5.20
C CYS A 41 -20.69 7.74 6.21
N GLY A 42 -19.38 7.97 6.04
CA GLY A 42 -18.30 7.41 6.88
C GLY A 42 -17.81 6.03 6.43
N ALA A 43 -18.15 5.60 5.20
CA ALA A 43 -17.60 4.38 4.63
C ALA A 43 -16.30 4.68 3.88
N THR A 44 -15.28 3.87 4.12
CA THR A 44 -14.00 3.91 3.41
C THR A 44 -13.99 2.82 2.34
N TYR A 45 -13.34 3.07 1.21
CA TYR A 45 -13.23 2.07 0.14
C TYR A 45 -11.87 2.07 -0.52
N THR A 46 -11.46 0.89 -0.98
CA THR A 46 -10.24 0.65 -1.76
C THR A 46 -10.59 0.18 -3.16
N CYS A 47 -9.67 0.37 -4.09
CA CYS A 47 -9.81 -0.07 -5.48
C CYS A 47 -8.73 -1.08 -5.86
N ASP A 48 -9.15 -2.31 -6.17
CA ASP A 48 -8.34 -3.27 -6.89
C ASP A 48 -8.69 -3.21 -8.40
N PRO A 49 -7.85 -2.62 -9.26
CA PRO A 49 -8.14 -2.49 -10.69
C PRO A 49 -8.13 -3.82 -11.43
N THR A 50 -7.55 -4.87 -10.85
CA THR A 50 -7.41 -6.20 -11.45
C THR A 50 -8.55 -7.15 -11.07
N GLY A 51 -9.08 -6.98 -9.85
CA GLY A 51 -10.07 -7.86 -9.22
C GLY A 51 -9.51 -9.20 -8.73
N PHE A 52 -8.18 -9.37 -8.71
CA PHE A 52 -7.51 -10.58 -8.22
C PHE A 52 -7.05 -10.47 -6.76
N ASN A 53 -6.73 -9.26 -6.29
CA ASN A 53 -6.17 -9.01 -4.98
C ASN A 53 -7.22 -8.46 -4.00
N VAL A 54 -8.50 -8.82 -4.19
CA VAL A 54 -9.62 -8.31 -3.39
C VAL A 54 -9.45 -8.55 -1.89
N GLY A 55 -8.80 -9.65 -1.49
CA GLY A 55 -8.50 -9.92 -0.08
C GLY A 55 -7.52 -8.90 0.52
N ALA A 56 -6.48 -8.52 -0.21
CA ALA A 56 -5.55 -7.49 0.22
C ALA A 56 -6.24 -6.11 0.24
N ALA A 57 -7.04 -5.81 -0.78
CA ALA A 57 -7.83 -4.58 -0.85
C ALA A 57 -8.82 -4.46 0.34
N MET A 58 -9.42 -5.58 0.76
CA MET A 58 -10.27 -5.64 1.95
C MET A 58 -9.48 -5.29 3.22
N VAL A 59 -8.33 -5.91 3.45
CA VAL A 59 -7.50 -5.64 4.64
C VAL A 59 -7.11 -4.17 4.68
N GLU A 60 -6.64 -3.63 3.55
CA GLU A 60 -6.25 -2.22 3.46
C GLU A 60 -7.43 -1.27 3.71
N ALA A 61 -8.63 -1.61 3.24
CA ALA A 61 -9.85 -0.83 3.52
C ALA A 61 -10.21 -0.82 5.02
N ILE A 62 -10.06 -1.95 5.72
CA ILE A 62 -10.31 -2.04 7.17
C ILE A 62 -9.29 -1.19 7.94
N VAL A 63 -8.01 -1.31 7.58
CA VAL A 63 -6.92 -0.55 8.21
C VAL A 63 -7.13 0.95 8.02
N HIS A 64 -7.46 1.40 6.80
CA HIS A 64 -7.78 2.81 6.55
C HIS A 64 -9.03 3.27 7.30
N ALA A 65 -10.07 2.44 7.40
CA ALA A 65 -11.24 2.77 8.21
C ALA A 65 -10.89 2.96 9.71
N CYS A 66 -9.81 2.32 10.18
CA CYS A 66 -9.25 2.47 11.52
C CYS A 66 -8.17 3.55 11.64
N ASP A 67 -8.09 4.48 10.67
CA ASP A 67 -7.10 5.56 10.65
C ASP A 67 -5.65 5.04 10.70
N ASP A 68 -5.40 4.02 9.87
CA ASP A 68 -4.13 3.30 9.73
C ASP A 68 -3.64 2.61 11.02
N ASN A 69 -4.55 2.37 11.96
CA ASN A 69 -4.26 1.63 13.18
C ASN A 69 -4.41 0.12 12.95
N TRP A 70 -3.30 -0.54 12.61
CA TRP A 70 -3.24 -1.98 12.38
C TRP A 70 -3.69 -2.81 13.58
N ASP A 71 -3.30 -2.42 14.79
CA ASP A 71 -3.66 -3.17 16.01
C ASP A 71 -5.17 -3.17 16.21
N LEU A 72 -5.81 -2.02 16.06
CA LEU A 72 -7.27 -1.90 16.15
C LEU A 72 -7.95 -2.69 15.04
N ALA A 73 -7.45 -2.60 13.80
CA ALA A 73 -8.04 -3.28 12.65
C ALA A 73 -8.09 -4.80 12.82
N TRP A 74 -7.08 -5.41 13.47
CA TRP A 74 -7.04 -6.84 13.74
C TRP A 74 -7.96 -7.30 14.87
N GLU A 75 -8.38 -6.39 15.74
CA GLU A 75 -9.32 -6.68 16.84
C GLU A 75 -10.78 -6.63 16.38
N LEU A 76 -11.07 -6.04 15.22
CA LEU A 76 -12.43 -5.88 14.72
C LEU A 76 -13.04 -7.20 14.23
N LEU A 77 -14.30 -7.41 14.60
CA LEU A 77 -15.11 -8.52 14.15
C LEU A 77 -16.03 -8.11 12.97
N PRO A 78 -16.06 -8.90 11.89
CA PRO A 78 -16.96 -8.66 10.77
C PRO A 78 -18.42 -8.74 11.22
N ASP A 79 -19.28 -7.89 10.64
CA ASP A 79 -20.72 -7.77 10.91
C ASP A 79 -21.09 -7.29 12.33
N GLU A 80 -20.17 -7.35 13.30
CA GLU A 80 -20.32 -6.80 14.64
C GLU A 80 -19.72 -5.39 14.76
N ASP A 81 -18.51 -5.20 14.26
CA ASP A 81 -17.76 -3.94 14.41
C ASP A 81 -17.72 -3.13 13.12
N TYR A 82 -17.79 -3.82 11.98
CA TYR A 82 -17.80 -3.21 10.66
C TYR A 82 -18.66 -3.98 9.67
N LEU A 83 -19.21 -3.25 8.72
CA LEU A 83 -19.94 -3.80 7.58
C LEU A 83 -19.07 -3.72 6.33
N THR A 84 -19.23 -4.70 5.44
CA THR A 84 -18.55 -4.73 4.15
C THR A 84 -19.52 -4.56 2.99
N GLY A 85 -19.02 -4.02 1.89
CA GLY A 85 -19.75 -3.87 0.63
C GLY A 85 -18.80 -4.02 -0.53
N ARG A 86 -19.31 -4.44 -1.70
CA ARG A 86 -18.48 -4.69 -2.87
C ARG A 86 -19.18 -4.26 -4.14
N ILE A 87 -18.42 -3.66 -5.05
CA ILE A 87 -18.87 -3.33 -6.40
C ILE A 87 -17.88 -3.95 -7.38
N ASP A 88 -18.39 -4.86 -8.21
CA ASP A 88 -17.64 -5.53 -9.26
C ASP A 88 -17.70 -4.75 -10.58
N ASN A 89 -16.83 -5.15 -11.52
CA ASN A 89 -16.77 -4.60 -12.87
C ASN A 89 -16.57 -3.08 -12.91
N TYR A 90 -15.80 -2.57 -11.96
CA TYR A 90 -15.37 -1.19 -11.92
C TYR A 90 -14.21 -0.96 -12.88
N ASP A 91 -14.31 0.12 -13.66
CA ASP A 91 -13.26 0.60 -14.55
C ASP A 91 -12.59 1.84 -13.94
N GLU A 92 -11.37 1.63 -13.43
CA GLU A 92 -10.58 2.69 -12.81
C GLU A 92 -10.29 3.87 -13.75
N GLN A 93 -10.13 3.62 -15.06
CA GLN A 93 -9.75 4.64 -16.03
C GLN A 93 -10.86 5.68 -16.22
N ASN A 94 -12.10 5.20 -16.39
CA ASN A 94 -13.27 6.02 -16.66
C ASN A 94 -14.11 6.32 -15.41
N HIS A 95 -13.78 5.70 -14.27
CA HIS A 95 -14.55 5.77 -13.04
C HIS A 95 -16.03 5.40 -13.26
N GLN A 96 -16.25 4.23 -13.83
CA GLN A 96 -17.58 3.71 -14.20
C GLN A 96 -17.71 2.24 -13.83
N VAL A 97 -18.93 1.82 -13.51
CA VAL A 97 -19.30 0.42 -13.26
C VAL A 97 -20.07 -0.10 -14.47
N TYR A 98 -19.68 -1.28 -14.93
CA TYR A 98 -20.28 -1.93 -16.09
C TYR A 98 -21.00 -3.21 -15.70
N GLU A 99 -22.11 -3.53 -16.37
CA GLU A 99 -22.80 -4.81 -16.16
C GLU A 99 -22.00 -6.00 -16.71
N THR A 100 -21.29 -5.77 -17.83
CA THR A 100 -20.52 -6.79 -18.53
C THR A 100 -19.01 -6.58 -18.33
N LYS A 101 -18.29 -7.68 -18.07
CA LYS A 101 -16.82 -7.66 -17.88
C LYS A 101 -16.03 -7.26 -19.12
N ASN A 102 -16.60 -7.30 -20.32
CA ASN A 102 -15.89 -6.98 -21.55
C ASN A 102 -16.45 -5.69 -22.15
N VAL A 103 -15.66 -4.62 -22.08
CA VAL A 103 -16.00 -3.28 -22.55
C VAL A 103 -14.99 -2.89 -23.61
N ASP A 104 -15.46 -2.60 -24.82
CA ASP A 104 -14.64 -2.18 -25.96
C ASP A 104 -13.38 -3.05 -26.22
N GLY A 105 -13.48 -4.36 -26.01
CA GLY A 105 -12.40 -5.33 -26.21
C GLY A 105 -11.42 -5.46 -25.03
N ARG A 106 -11.57 -4.65 -23.98
CA ARG A 106 -10.85 -4.75 -22.71
C ARG A 106 -11.69 -5.49 -21.67
N LYS A 107 -11.03 -6.31 -20.85
CA LYS A 107 -11.65 -6.92 -19.66
C LYS A 107 -11.62 -5.90 -18.51
N VAL A 108 -12.79 -5.46 -18.07
CA VAL A 108 -13.03 -4.68 -16.86
C VAL A 108 -13.42 -5.65 -15.75
N ALA A 109 -12.52 -5.85 -14.81
CA ALA A 109 -12.71 -6.74 -13.66
C ALA A 109 -12.37 -6.06 -12.33
N GLY A 110 -12.16 -4.74 -12.34
CA GLY A 110 -11.82 -4.01 -11.13
C GLY A 110 -12.94 -4.09 -10.09
N VAL A 111 -12.55 -3.95 -8.84
CA VAL A 111 -13.42 -4.08 -7.68
C VAL A 111 -13.21 -2.86 -6.78
N LEU A 112 -14.32 -2.24 -6.38
CA LEU A 112 -14.33 -1.32 -5.24
C LEU A 112 -14.80 -2.10 -4.02
N TYR A 113 -13.97 -2.14 -2.99
CA TYR A 113 -14.27 -2.80 -1.73
C TYR A 113 -14.55 -1.74 -0.66
N PHE A 114 -15.70 -1.82 -0.01
CA PHE A 114 -16.17 -0.85 0.97
C PHE A 114 -16.17 -1.45 2.37
N VAL A 115 -15.77 -0.65 3.34
CA VAL A 115 -15.83 -0.94 4.76
C VAL A 115 -16.48 0.24 5.47
N ARG A 116 -17.39 -0.06 6.40
CA ARG A 116 -18.02 0.95 7.26
C ARG A 116 -17.98 0.50 8.70
N LEU A 117 -17.26 1.24 9.55
CA LEU A 117 -17.26 1.00 10.98
C LEU A 117 -18.60 1.39 11.62
N ASN A 118 -18.93 0.70 12.71
CA ASN A 118 -20.00 1.14 13.59
C ASN A 118 -19.67 2.48 14.25
N ARG A 119 -20.72 3.24 14.58
CA ARG A 119 -20.59 4.65 14.99
C ARG A 119 -19.68 4.84 16.21
N GLU A 120 -19.75 3.94 17.18
CA GLU A 120 -18.93 4.00 18.40
C GLU A 120 -17.44 3.78 18.09
N LEU A 121 -17.12 2.79 17.25
CA LEU A 121 -15.76 2.50 16.83
C LEU A 121 -15.19 3.55 15.89
N ALA A 122 -16.01 4.10 14.99
CA ALA A 122 -15.62 5.25 14.18
C ALA A 122 -15.21 6.43 15.06
N THR A 123 -15.93 6.70 16.16
CA THR A 123 -15.52 7.76 17.10
C THR A 123 -14.25 7.42 17.86
N LEU A 124 -14.03 6.16 18.20
CA LEU A 124 -12.80 5.71 18.86
C LEU A 124 -11.57 5.86 17.94
N ALA A 125 -11.67 5.38 16.70
CA ALA A 125 -10.59 5.50 15.71
C ALA A 125 -10.17 6.97 15.51
N ASN A 126 -11.16 7.86 15.33
CA ASN A 126 -10.91 9.31 15.20
C ASN A 126 -10.22 9.91 16.43
N ARG A 127 -10.62 9.53 17.66
CA ARG A 127 -9.98 10.01 18.89
C ARG A 127 -8.54 9.52 19.01
N LEU A 128 -8.30 8.25 18.72
CA LEU A 128 -6.95 7.68 18.74
C LEU A 128 -6.03 8.40 17.75
N HIS A 129 -6.53 8.77 16.58
CA HIS A 129 -5.77 9.55 15.62
C HIS A 129 -5.54 10.99 16.05
N THR A 130 -6.53 11.68 16.65
CA THR A 130 -6.28 13.03 17.19
C THR A 130 -5.22 13.01 18.29
N ASP A 131 -5.22 11.99 19.15
CA ASP A 131 -4.22 11.83 20.21
C ASP A 131 -2.85 11.45 19.65
N LYS A 132 -2.79 10.59 18.63
CA LYS A 132 -1.55 10.26 17.90
C LYS A 132 -1.00 11.48 17.17
N ASN A 133 -1.83 12.23 16.45
CA ASN A 133 -1.40 13.44 15.76
C ASN A 133 -0.97 14.55 16.71
N ALA A 134 -1.62 14.71 17.87
CA ALA A 134 -1.18 15.65 18.88
C ALA A 134 0.20 15.28 19.44
N LYS A 135 0.44 13.98 19.67
CA LYS A 135 1.75 13.45 20.09
C LYS A 135 2.80 13.55 18.99
N ASP A 136 2.47 13.17 17.76
CA ASP A 136 3.35 13.27 16.60
C ASP A 136 3.65 14.74 16.26
N SER A 137 2.69 15.66 16.41
CA SER A 137 2.95 17.10 16.24
C SER A 137 3.86 17.66 17.32
N ALA A 138 3.78 17.13 18.54
CA ALA A 138 4.70 17.49 19.63
C ALA A 138 6.09 16.84 19.47
N LEU A 139 6.19 15.71 18.77
CA LEU A 139 7.46 15.05 18.41
C LEU A 139 8.09 15.62 17.13
N ARG A 140 7.29 16.26 16.25
CA ARG A 140 7.69 16.88 14.97
C ARG A 140 8.20 18.32 15.12
N GLU A 141 8.43 18.82 16.33
CA GLU A 141 9.19 20.06 16.53
C GLU A 141 10.68 19.88 16.16
N GLU A 142 11.16 18.64 15.97
CA GLU A 142 12.47 18.37 15.41
C GLU A 142 12.40 18.35 13.87
N ASP A 143 13.14 19.26 13.25
CA ASP A 143 13.19 19.48 11.81
C ASP A 143 13.53 18.15 11.09
N PRO A 144 12.61 17.52 10.32
CA PRO A 144 12.87 16.22 9.72
C PRO A 144 14.00 16.25 8.68
N ALA A 145 14.51 17.43 8.33
CA ALA A 145 15.73 17.59 7.53
C ALA A 145 17.03 17.32 8.31
N SER A 146 17.02 17.32 9.66
CA SER A 146 18.23 17.13 10.47
C SER A 146 18.66 15.67 10.61
N ASP A 147 17.72 14.72 10.48
CA ASP A 147 17.97 13.28 10.66
C ASP A 147 18.19 12.51 9.34
N ILE A 148 18.07 13.18 8.20
CA ILE A 148 18.40 12.56 6.92
C ILE A 148 19.92 12.50 6.83
N PRO A 149 20.55 11.30 6.80
CA PRO A 149 21.98 11.20 6.61
C PRO A 149 22.37 11.93 5.31
N PRO A 150 23.51 12.63 5.29
CA PRO A 150 23.93 13.40 4.13
C PRO A 150 23.94 12.50 2.89
N MET A 151 23.31 12.98 1.82
CA MET A 151 23.26 12.26 0.55
C MET A 151 24.69 11.94 0.07
N GLU A 152 24.95 10.67 -0.22
CA GLU A 152 26.22 10.21 -0.77
C GLU A 152 26.57 10.96 -2.06
N ALA A 153 27.82 11.43 -2.15
CA ALA A 153 28.25 12.23 -3.30
C ALA A 153 28.20 11.41 -4.61
N GLN A 154 27.84 12.07 -5.71
CA GLN A 154 27.84 11.44 -7.03
C GLN A 154 29.25 10.95 -7.39
N ARG A 155 29.38 9.66 -7.70
CA ARG A 155 30.67 9.04 -8.02
C ARG A 155 31.23 9.52 -9.36
N ASP A 156 32.56 9.50 -9.46
CA ASP A 156 33.28 9.82 -10.70
C ASP A 156 32.81 8.89 -11.84
N PRO A 157 32.20 9.43 -12.92
CA PRO A 157 31.73 8.63 -14.05
C PRO A 157 32.85 7.90 -14.81
N LYS A 158 34.12 8.26 -14.61
CA LYS A 158 35.28 7.62 -15.26
C LYS A 158 35.82 6.41 -14.48
N ARG A 159 35.31 6.14 -13.27
CA ARG A 159 35.75 5.01 -12.44
C ARG A 159 35.35 3.67 -13.10
N LYS A 160 36.27 2.70 -13.07
CA LYS A 160 35.96 1.32 -13.49
C LYS A 160 35.06 0.65 -12.46
N LYS A 161 33.82 0.35 -12.85
CA LYS A 161 32.85 -0.36 -12.01
C LYS A 161 33.37 -1.77 -11.68
N LYS A 162 33.30 -2.16 -10.41
CA LYS A 162 33.58 -3.54 -9.98
C LYS A 162 32.33 -4.40 -10.18
N LYS A 163 32.51 -5.67 -10.55
CA LYS A 163 31.40 -6.64 -10.61
C LYS A 163 31.25 -7.33 -9.27
N ALA A 164 30.02 -7.56 -8.84
CA ALA A 164 29.75 -8.29 -7.61
C ALA A 164 29.95 -9.80 -7.84
N ASP A 165 30.67 -10.44 -6.91
CA ASP A 165 30.78 -11.90 -6.82
C ASP A 165 30.27 -12.39 -5.47
N LYS A 166 29.68 -13.59 -5.45
CA LYS A 166 29.06 -14.16 -4.24
C LYS A 166 30.08 -14.35 -3.11
N GLY A 167 31.30 -14.79 -3.44
CA GLY A 167 32.35 -15.03 -2.44
C GLY A 167 32.81 -13.73 -1.78
N THR A 168 33.05 -12.70 -2.59
CA THR A 168 33.48 -11.37 -2.11
C THR A 168 32.43 -10.74 -1.20
N VAL A 169 31.14 -10.79 -1.59
CA VAL A 169 30.05 -10.23 -0.77
C VAL A 169 29.90 -10.97 0.56
N ALA A 170 30.04 -12.30 0.57
CA ALA A 170 29.97 -13.08 1.81
C ALA A 170 31.10 -12.74 2.79
N VAL A 171 32.32 -12.55 2.29
CA VAL A 171 33.48 -12.13 3.12
C VAL A 171 33.27 -10.71 3.67
N MET A 172 32.80 -9.78 2.83
CA MET A 172 32.51 -8.40 3.26
C MET A 172 31.41 -8.35 4.33
N MET A 173 30.35 -9.16 4.19
CA MET A 173 29.29 -9.31 5.19
C MET A 173 29.81 -9.90 6.50
N ALA A 174 30.64 -10.94 6.45
CA ALA A 174 31.22 -11.56 7.64
C ALA A 174 32.15 -10.60 8.40
N ASN A 175 32.87 -9.75 7.67
CA ASN A 175 33.78 -8.74 8.24
C ASN A 175 33.07 -7.43 8.64
N GLN A 176 31.75 -7.32 8.44
CA GLN A 176 30.98 -6.09 8.65
C GLN A 176 31.54 -4.87 7.89
N ASP A 177 32.08 -5.09 6.70
CA ASP A 177 32.61 -4.04 5.82
C ASP A 177 31.46 -3.32 5.10
N ILE A 178 30.77 -2.43 5.82
CA ILE A 178 29.61 -1.69 5.31
C ILE A 178 30.00 -0.78 4.14
N ASP A 179 31.10 -0.03 4.29
CA ASP A 179 31.57 0.90 3.26
C ASP A 179 31.91 0.16 1.96
N GLY A 180 32.57 -1.00 2.05
CA GLY A 180 32.87 -1.85 0.91
C GLY A 180 31.63 -2.41 0.21
N LEU A 181 30.58 -2.75 0.97
CA LEU A 181 29.30 -3.24 0.43
C LEU A 181 28.51 -2.13 -0.27
N VAL A 182 28.47 -0.93 0.31
CA VAL A 182 27.87 0.26 -0.34
C VAL A 182 28.65 0.59 -1.61
N ASP A 183 29.98 0.48 -1.56
CA ASP A 183 30.85 0.60 -2.72
C ASP A 183 30.52 -0.35 -3.85
N LEU A 184 30.32 -1.62 -3.54
CA LEU A 184 30.02 -2.63 -4.54
C LEU A 184 28.57 -2.54 -5.03
N ALA A 185 27.62 -2.16 -4.18
CA ALA A 185 26.20 -2.03 -4.54
C ALA A 185 25.94 -0.89 -5.53
N LEU A 186 26.64 0.24 -5.36
CA LEU A 186 26.57 1.36 -6.30
C LEU A 186 27.25 1.07 -7.65
N ASP A 187 28.18 0.10 -7.71
CA ASP A 187 28.77 -0.37 -8.96
C ASP A 187 27.91 -1.46 -9.65
N ASP A 188 27.41 -2.43 -8.88
CA ASP A 188 26.61 -3.58 -9.33
C ASP A 188 25.52 -3.93 -8.30
N LEU A 189 24.25 -3.70 -8.68
CA LEU A 189 23.06 -3.97 -7.89
C LEU A 189 22.91 -5.45 -7.49
N LYS A 190 23.61 -6.39 -8.15
CA LYS A 190 23.65 -7.80 -7.75
C LYS A 190 24.17 -8.00 -6.32
N THR A 191 24.95 -7.05 -5.80
CA THR A 191 25.40 -7.02 -4.41
C THR A 191 24.22 -7.13 -3.44
N LEU A 192 23.16 -6.36 -3.66
CA LEU A 192 21.95 -6.38 -2.82
C LEU A 192 21.26 -7.75 -2.84
N ARG A 193 21.21 -8.39 -4.02
CA ARG A 193 20.64 -9.74 -4.16
C ARG A 193 21.44 -10.79 -3.39
N PHE A 194 22.77 -10.68 -3.38
CA PHE A 194 23.64 -11.60 -2.62
C PHE A 194 23.53 -11.37 -1.12
N ILE A 195 23.47 -10.11 -0.65
CA ILE A 195 23.21 -9.77 0.75
C ILE A 195 21.87 -10.34 1.20
N GLN A 196 20.81 -10.08 0.44
CA GLN A 196 19.46 -10.56 0.75
C GLN A 196 19.41 -12.08 0.88
N ARG A 197 20.11 -12.81 0.00
CA ARG A 197 20.22 -14.27 0.10
C ARG A 197 20.88 -14.72 1.41
N LEU A 198 21.97 -14.06 1.83
CA LEU A 198 22.66 -14.38 3.09
C LEU A 198 21.78 -14.11 4.32
N LEU A 199 20.95 -13.08 4.28
CA LEU A 199 19.99 -12.78 5.36
C LEU A 199 18.90 -13.85 5.51
N TYR A 200 18.58 -14.57 4.43
CA TYR A 200 17.59 -15.64 4.41
C TYR A 200 18.20 -17.06 4.49
N ASP A 201 19.52 -17.20 4.46
CA ASP A 201 20.17 -18.49 4.68
C ASP A 201 20.01 -18.84 6.17
N PRO A 202 19.35 -19.96 6.52
CA PRO A 202 19.13 -20.33 7.91
C PRO A 202 20.47 -20.63 8.59
N ASP A 203 20.66 -20.08 9.80
CA ASP A 203 21.86 -20.30 10.61
C ASP A 203 21.96 -21.79 11.00
N GLU A 204 22.81 -22.55 10.28
CA GLU A 204 23.00 -24.00 10.50
C GLU A 204 23.51 -24.31 11.92
N GLY A 205 24.05 -23.32 12.65
CA GLY A 205 24.52 -23.46 14.03
C GLY A 205 23.45 -23.28 15.12
N LYS A 206 22.20 -23.01 14.78
CA LYS A 206 21.08 -22.81 15.74
C LYS A 206 19.91 -23.78 15.52
N ARG A 207 20.17 -24.99 15.03
CA ARG A 207 19.22 -26.09 15.02
C ARG A 207 19.63 -27.21 15.96
#